data_AF-A0A955KZU5-F1
#
_entry.id   AF-A0A955KZU5-F1
#
_cell.length_a   1.000
_cell.length_b   1.000
_cell.length_c   1.000
_cell.angle_alpha   90.00
_cell.angle_beta   90.00
_cell.angle_gamma   90.00
#
_symmetry.space_group_name_H-M   'P 1'
#
loop_
_entity.id
_entity.type
_entity.pdbx_description
1 polymer ?
#
loop_
_entity_poly.entity_id
_entity_poly.type
_entity_poly.pdbx_seq_one_letter_code
_entity_poly.pdbx_strand_id
1 'polypeptide(L)'
;MPKKIYAALTNMLLFYFILGLVSGMSVNGDSLALDVLIGLVFGAIMAYTPEVLAFFKISVNAWSSLLISIVLSFIFFFVASSLLGVIAFGATDTNLGFADVVLQLPDALSTLIFVSLISALGSVSLKQLSKV
;
A
#
# COMPACT_ATOMS: atom_id res chain seq x y z
N MET A 1 1.44 22.81 0.29
CA MET A 1 0.17 22.15 -0.09
C MET A 1 0.29 21.24 -1.33
N PRO A 2 0.83 21.66 -2.49
CA PRO A 2 0.82 20.82 -3.70
C PRO A 2 1.57 19.49 -3.52
N LYS A 3 2.73 19.51 -2.85
CA LYS A 3 3.58 18.32 -2.65
C LYS A 3 2.86 17.14 -1.95
N LYS A 4 1.93 17.42 -1.02
CA LYS A 4 1.19 16.36 -0.31
C LYS A 4 0.10 15.74 -1.18
N ILE A 5 -0.56 16.55 -2.00
CA ILE A 5 -1.56 16.07 -2.96
C ILE A 5 -0.88 15.19 -4.01
N TYR A 6 0.27 15.62 -4.55
CA TYR A 6 1.06 14.78 -5.45
C TYR A 6 1.51 13.48 -4.79
N ALA A 7 2.01 13.53 -3.55
CA ALA A 7 2.38 12.33 -2.82
C ALA A 7 1.18 11.38 -2.63
N ALA A 8 0.00 11.90 -2.31
CA ALA A 8 -1.20 11.09 -2.16
C ALA A 8 -1.63 10.44 -3.47
N LEU A 9 -1.67 11.20 -4.57
CA LEU A 9 -2.01 10.68 -5.90
C LEU A 9 -0.99 9.63 -6.39
N THR A 10 0.30 9.85 -6.18
CA THR A 10 1.33 8.88 -6.56
C THR A 10 1.23 7.60 -5.74
N ASN A 11 0.92 7.68 -4.44
CA ASN A 11 0.67 6.49 -3.62
C ASN A 11 -0.67 5.79 -3.99
N MET A 12 -1.68 6.54 -4.43
CA MET A 12 -2.90 5.96 -5.01
C MET A 12 -2.60 5.18 -6.30
N LEU A 13 -1.78 5.73 -7.20
CA LEU A 13 -1.36 5.01 -8.41
C LEU A 13 -0.54 3.76 -8.08
N LEU A 14 0.32 3.83 -7.05
CA LEU A 14 1.05 2.67 -6.55
C LEU A 14 0.10 1.58 -6.04
N PHE A 15 -0.96 1.95 -5.31
CA PHE A 15 -1.99 1.00 -4.88
C PHE A 15 -2.60 0.26 -6.08
N TYR A 16 -3.01 0.98 -7.14
CA TYR A 16 -3.58 0.35 -8.33
C TYR A 16 -2.59 -0.50 -9.11
N PHE A 17 -1.33 -0.08 -9.15
CA PHE A 17 -0.27 -0.87 -9.74
C PHE A 17 -0.09 -2.20 -9.00
N ILE A 18 -0.09 -2.19 -7.66
CA ILE A 18 0.01 -3.41 -6.85
C ILE A 18 -1.23 -4.28 -6.99
N LEU A 19 -2.42 -3.68 -7.02
CA LEU A 19 -3.68 -4.38 -7.28
C LEU A 19 -3.64 -5.11 -8.62
N GLY A 20 -3.07 -4.50 -9.66
CA GLY A 20 -2.90 -5.12 -10.98
C GLY A 20 -1.81 -6.21 -11.03
N LEU A 21 -0.84 -6.19 -10.11
CA LEU A 21 0.23 -7.19 -10.03
C LEU A 21 -0.12 -8.40 -9.18
N VAL A 22 -0.93 -8.21 -8.13
CA VAL A 22 -1.26 -9.26 -7.16
C VAL A 22 -2.64 -9.80 -7.46
N SER A 23 -2.70 -10.91 -8.20
CA SER A 23 -3.94 -11.60 -8.63
C SER A 23 -4.86 -12.06 -7.49
N GLY A 24 -4.33 -12.14 -6.27
CA GLY A 24 -5.07 -12.50 -5.06
C GLY A 24 -5.67 -11.31 -4.33
N MET A 25 -5.49 -10.09 -4.82
CA MET A 25 -6.05 -8.87 -4.22
C MET A 25 -7.13 -8.30 -5.14
N SER A 26 -8.32 -8.02 -4.59
CA SER A 26 -9.38 -7.34 -5.32
C SER A 26 -10.14 -6.36 -4.43
N VAL A 27 -10.69 -5.31 -5.05
CA VAL A 27 -11.64 -4.42 -4.36
C VAL A 27 -13.04 -4.99 -4.56
N ASN A 28 -13.72 -5.29 -3.45
CA ASN A 28 -15.08 -5.79 -3.44
C ASN A 28 -16.06 -4.63 -3.66
N GLY A 29 -16.70 -4.62 -4.82
CA GLY A 29 -17.83 -3.75 -5.10
C GLY A 29 -17.90 -3.34 -6.56
N ASP A 30 -19.12 -3.24 -7.09
CA ASP A 30 -19.38 -2.85 -8.48
C ASP A 30 -19.24 -1.32 -8.71
N SER A 31 -18.82 -0.57 -7.70
CA SER A 31 -18.75 0.89 -7.72
C SER A 31 -17.32 1.39 -7.91
N LEU A 32 -17.04 1.91 -9.11
CA LEU A 32 -15.80 2.64 -9.42
C LEU A 32 -15.51 3.76 -8.41
N ALA A 33 -16.55 4.41 -7.88
CA ALA A 33 -16.39 5.49 -6.92
C ALA A 33 -15.81 5.00 -5.59
N LEU A 34 -16.22 3.81 -5.14
CA LEU A 34 -15.72 3.20 -3.91
C LEU A 34 -14.30 2.68 -4.08
N ASP A 35 -13.98 2.14 -5.26
CA ASP A 35 -12.61 1.78 -5.63
C ASP A 35 -11.68 3.01 -5.61
N VAL A 36 -12.03 4.07 -6.34
CA VAL A 36 -11.26 5.31 -6.35
C VAL A 36 -11.09 5.90 -4.95
N LEU A 37 -12.14 5.85 -4.12
CA LEU A 37 -12.09 6.32 -2.75
C LEU A 37 -11.10 5.53 -1.90
N ILE A 38 -11.05 4.20 -2.02
CA ILE A 38 -10.14 3.39 -1.21
C ILE A 38 -8.68 3.63 -1.60
N GLY A 39 -8.40 3.78 -2.90
CA GLY A 39 -7.09 4.17 -3.40
C GLY A 39 -6.66 5.55 -2.91
N LEU A 40 -7.58 6.52 -2.88
CA LEU A 40 -7.33 7.86 -2.34
C LEU A 40 -7.03 7.85 -0.84
N VAL A 41 -7.79 7.08 -0.06
CA VAL A 41 -7.58 6.96 1.39
C VAL A 41 -6.22 6.32 1.67
N PHE A 42 -5.86 5.25 0.96
CA PHE A 42 -4.53 4.67 1.04
C PHE A 42 -3.45 5.71 0.72
N GLY A 43 -3.59 6.40 -0.40
CA GLY A 43 -2.66 7.43 -0.84
C GLY A 43 -2.46 8.53 0.20
N ALA A 44 -3.57 8.99 0.80
CA ALA A 44 -3.55 9.98 1.87
C ALA A 44 -2.79 9.46 3.10
N ILE A 45 -3.11 8.26 3.60
CA ILE A 45 -2.43 7.66 4.78
C ILE A 45 -0.92 7.61 4.56
N MET A 46 -0.49 7.17 3.38
CA MET A 46 0.94 7.08 3.05
C MET A 46 1.60 8.44 2.85
N ALA A 47 0.86 9.48 2.46
CA ALA A 47 1.38 10.84 2.39
C ALA A 47 1.69 11.40 3.80
N TYR A 48 0.96 10.96 4.83
CA TYR A 48 1.10 11.43 6.22
C TYR A 48 2.11 10.64 7.08
N THR A 49 2.85 9.67 6.51
CA THR A 49 3.89 8.93 7.25
C THR A 49 4.89 9.84 8.00
N PRO A 50 5.42 10.93 7.42
CA PRO A 50 6.37 11.81 8.11
C PRO A 50 5.79 12.45 9.37
N GLU A 51 4.51 12.84 9.34
CA GLU A 51 3.80 13.42 10.47
C GLU A 51 3.57 12.38 11.58
N VAL A 52 3.27 11.13 11.20
CA VAL A 52 3.17 10.02 12.16
C VAL A 52 4.52 9.80 12.85
N LEU A 53 5.62 9.78 12.10
CA LEU A 53 6.97 9.67 12.67
C LEU A 53 7.29 10.83 13.63
N ALA A 54 6.96 12.06 13.23
CA ALA A 54 7.18 13.26 14.03
C ALA A 54 6.35 13.24 15.33
N PHE A 55 5.11 12.76 15.28
CA PHE A 55 4.25 12.59 16.44
C PHE A 55 4.87 11.66 17.48
N PHE A 56 5.44 10.53 17.04
CA PHE A 56 6.14 9.58 17.92
C PHE A 56 7.58 9.99 18.26
N LYS A 57 8.05 11.17 17.82
CA LYS A 57 9.43 11.63 17.98
C LYS A 57 10.48 10.64 17.46
N ILE A 58 10.12 9.85 16.44
CA ILE A 58 11.02 8.88 15.80
C ILE A 58 11.87 9.65 14.77
N SER A 59 13.16 9.31 14.68
CA SER A 59 14.05 9.93 13.68
C SER A 59 13.54 9.65 12.28
N VAL A 60 13.52 10.65 11.40
CA VAL A 60 13.04 10.51 10.02
C VAL A 60 14.19 10.04 9.13
N ASN A 61 14.45 8.73 9.10
CA ASN A 61 15.41 8.09 8.21
C ASN A 61 14.71 7.06 7.31
N ALA A 62 15.45 6.44 6.38
CA ALA A 62 14.87 5.50 5.42
C ALA A 62 14.24 4.27 6.11
N TRP A 63 14.88 3.74 7.15
CA TRP A 63 14.45 2.54 7.87
C TRP A 63 13.22 2.78 8.73
N SER A 64 13.18 3.88 9.49
CA SER A 64 12.00 4.25 10.27
C SER A 64 10.80 4.59 9.38
N SER A 65 11.05 5.26 8.25
CA SER A 65 10.02 5.52 7.24
C SER A 65 9.47 4.25 6.65
N LEU A 66 10.34 3.26 6.34
CA LEU A 66 9.92 1.96 5.85
C LEU A 66 9.10 1.21 6.89
N LEU A 67 9.58 1.10 8.13
CA LEU A 67 8.90 0.36 9.18
C LEU A 67 7.50 0.94 9.47
N ILE A 68 7.39 2.26 9.61
CA ILE A 68 6.08 2.90 9.82
C ILE A 68 5.19 2.77 8.58
N SER A 69 5.75 2.86 7.38
CA SER A 69 4.98 2.65 6.14
C SER A 69 4.43 1.23 6.05
N ILE A 70 5.19 0.22 6.48
CA ILE A 70 4.74 -1.18 6.55
C ILE A 70 3.59 -1.30 7.55
N VAL A 71 3.74 -0.75 8.75
CA VAL A 71 2.70 -0.81 9.79
C VAL A 71 1.42 -0.10 9.34
N LEU A 72 1.52 1.11 8.77
CA LEU A 72 0.37 1.86 8.27
C LEU A 72 -0.33 1.14 7.10
N SER A 73 0.44 0.58 6.17
CA SER A 73 -0.10 -0.20 5.05
C SER A 73 -0.82 -1.44 5.57
N PHE A 74 -0.20 -2.18 6.50
CA PHE A 74 -0.79 -3.37 7.11
C PHE A 74 -2.10 -3.04 7.82
N ILE A 75 -2.12 -2.00 8.66
CA ILE A 75 -3.34 -1.57 9.37
C ILE A 75 -4.43 -1.20 8.36
N PHE A 76 -4.08 -0.44 7.31
CA PHE A 76 -5.03 -0.06 6.28
C PHE A 76 -5.64 -1.29 5.59
N PHE A 77 -4.82 -2.21 5.08
CA PHE A 77 -5.30 -3.40 4.37
C PHE A 77 -6.07 -4.35 5.30
N PHE A 78 -5.64 -4.48 6.55
CA PHE A 78 -6.33 -5.26 7.56
C PHE A 78 -7.72 -4.68 7.87
N VAL A 79 -7.84 -3.38 8.10
CA VAL A 79 -9.13 -2.72 8.34
C VAL A 79 -10.02 -2.80 7.10
N ALA A 80 -9.48 -2.48 5.92
CA ALA A 80 -10.20 -2.52 4.66
C ALA A 80 -10.75 -3.92 4.34
N SER A 81 -10.01 -4.97 4.70
CA SER A 81 -10.41 -6.34 4.46
C SER A 81 -11.29 -6.91 5.57
N SER A 82 -10.79 -6.93 6.81
CA SER A 82 -11.44 -7.65 7.92
C SER A 82 -12.61 -6.88 8.55
N LEU A 83 -12.57 -5.54 8.57
CA LEU A 83 -13.63 -4.74 9.19
C LEU A 83 -14.63 -4.18 8.18
N LEU A 84 -14.14 -3.73 7.03
CA LEU A 84 -14.99 -3.09 6.01
C LEU A 84 -15.41 -4.05 4.89
N GLY A 85 -14.70 -5.16 4.69
CA GLY A 85 -14.98 -6.12 3.61
C GLY A 85 -14.78 -5.57 2.20
N VAL A 86 -14.09 -4.43 2.07
CA VAL A 86 -13.94 -3.69 0.80
C VAL A 86 -12.74 -4.19 -0.01
N ILE A 87 -11.77 -4.83 0.63
CA ILE A 87 -10.65 -5.49 -0.07
C ILE A 87 -10.70 -6.98 0.26
N ALA A 88 -10.75 -7.83 -0.77
CA ALA A 88 -10.58 -9.26 -0.61
C ALA A 88 -9.11 -9.64 -0.87
N PHE A 89 -8.64 -10.57 -0.04
CA PHE A 89 -7.38 -11.26 -0.21
C PHE A 89 -7.66 -12.76 -0.36
N GLY A 90 -7.11 -13.36 -1.41
CA GLY A 90 -7.20 -14.79 -1.70
C GLY A 90 -5.82 -15.42 -1.82
N ALA A 91 -5.75 -16.74 -1.58
CA ALA A 91 -4.57 -17.52 -1.91
C ALA A 91 -4.31 -17.42 -3.42
N THR A 92 -3.07 -17.17 -3.81
CA THR A 92 -2.76 -16.92 -5.21
C THR A 92 -1.29 -17.22 -5.53
N ASP A 93 -1.07 -17.57 -6.79
CA ASP A 93 0.25 -17.55 -7.39
C ASP A 93 0.48 -16.14 -7.94
N THR A 94 1.23 -15.32 -7.19
CA THR A 94 1.55 -13.96 -7.65
C THR A 94 2.71 -14.03 -8.62
N ASN A 95 2.45 -13.78 -9.90
CA ASN A 95 3.52 -13.55 -10.85
C ASN A 95 3.95 -12.08 -10.73
N LEU A 96 5.11 -11.84 -10.12
CA LEU A 96 5.71 -10.51 -10.11
C LEU A 96 6.18 -10.23 -11.53
N GLY A 97 5.33 -9.57 -12.34
CA GLY A 97 5.44 -9.37 -13.80
C GLY A 97 6.73 -8.72 -14.36
N PHE A 98 7.80 -8.69 -13.56
CA PHE A 98 9.17 -8.31 -13.90
C PHE A 98 10.14 -9.50 -13.97
N ALA A 99 9.74 -10.72 -13.56
CA ALA A 99 10.53 -11.94 -13.69
C ALA A 99 9.62 -13.17 -13.77
N ASP A 100 10.08 -14.28 -14.38
CA ASP A 100 9.40 -15.60 -14.34
C ASP A 100 9.41 -16.24 -12.94
N VAL A 101 9.41 -15.43 -11.88
CA VAL A 101 9.38 -15.85 -10.49
C VAL A 101 7.93 -15.79 -10.02
N VAL A 102 7.30 -16.96 -9.97
CA VAL A 102 5.98 -17.13 -9.37
C VAL A 102 6.16 -17.25 -7.86
N LEU A 103 5.61 -16.28 -7.12
CA LEU A 103 5.63 -16.27 -5.66
C LEU A 103 4.30 -16.84 -5.16
N GLN A 104 4.36 -18.02 -4.57
CA GLN A 104 3.17 -18.69 -4.05
C GLN A 104 2.82 -18.09 -2.68
N LEU A 105 1.67 -17.43 -2.59
CA LEU A 105 1.13 -16.88 -1.35
C LEU A 105 0.00 -17.80 -0.88
N PRO A 106 0.26 -18.68 0.10
CA PRO A 106 -0.62 -19.82 0.40
C PRO A 106 -1.97 -19.43 1.02
N ASP A 107 -2.10 -18.20 1.54
CA ASP A 107 -3.29 -17.76 2.26
C ASP A 107 -3.50 -16.23 2.17
N ALA A 108 -4.65 -15.77 2.65
CA ALA A 108 -5.03 -14.35 2.64
C ALA A 108 -4.11 -13.48 3.51
N LEU A 109 -3.59 -14.01 4.62
CA LEU A 109 -2.74 -13.27 5.54
C LEU A 109 -1.34 -13.04 4.93
N SER A 110 -0.76 -14.07 4.31
CA SER A 110 0.51 -13.95 3.57
C SER A 110 0.40 -12.98 2.41
N THR A 111 -0.73 -12.98 1.70
CA THR A 111 -1.01 -12.00 0.63
C THR A 111 -1.11 -10.57 1.18
N LEU A 112 -1.82 -10.37 2.29
CA LEU A 112 -1.92 -9.07 2.95
C LEU A 112 -0.56 -8.56 3.42
N ILE A 113 0.24 -9.40 4.08
CA ILE A 113 1.59 -9.05 4.53
C ILE A 113 2.46 -8.65 3.33
N PHE A 114 2.42 -9.44 2.26
CA PHE A 114 3.19 -9.18 1.04
C PHE A 114 2.81 -7.85 0.40
N VAL A 115 1.51 -7.62 0.18
CA VAL A 115 0.98 -6.37 -0.38
C VAL A 115 1.38 -5.17 0.48
N SER A 116 1.32 -5.30 1.81
CA SER A 116 1.73 -4.24 2.74
C SER A 116 3.22 -3.91 2.61
N LEU A 117 4.08 -4.92 2.49
CA LEU A 117 5.52 -4.75 2.33
C LEU A 117 5.86 -4.05 1.00
N ILE A 118 5.32 -4.54 -0.11
CA ILE A 118 5.58 -3.96 -1.44
C ILE A 118 5.03 -2.54 -1.54
N SER A 119 3.86 -2.28 -0.97
CA SER A 119 3.27 -0.93 -0.92
C SER A 119 4.14 0.04 -0.13
N ALA A 120 4.66 -0.38 1.03
CA ALA A 120 5.56 0.44 1.83
C ALA A 120 6.89 0.70 1.13
N LEU A 121 7.48 -0.32 0.51
CA LEU A 121 8.71 -0.20 -0.27
C LEU A 121 8.54 0.78 -1.44
N GLY A 122 7.46 0.65 -2.21
CA GLY A 122 7.14 1.55 -3.31
C GLY A 122 6.97 2.99 -2.81
N SER A 123 6.20 3.18 -1.74
CA SER A 123 5.97 4.51 -1.15
C SER A 123 7.27 5.19 -0.69
N VAL A 124 8.13 4.47 0.02
CA VAL A 124 9.42 5.00 0.48
C VAL A 124 10.37 5.28 -0.68
N SER A 125 10.43 4.39 -1.67
CA SER A 125 11.26 4.57 -2.86
C SER A 125 10.84 5.81 -3.65
N LEU A 126 9.53 6.00 -3.85
CA LEU A 126 8.96 7.18 -4.51
C LEU A 126 9.26 8.46 -3.72
N LYS A 127 9.18 8.42 -2.39
CA LYS A 127 9.58 9.55 -1.54
C LYS A 127 11.05 9.90 -1.70
N GLN A 128 11.94 8.91 -1.78
CA GLN A 128 13.38 9.15 -2.00
C GLN A 128 13.65 9.73 -3.38
N LEU A 129 12.99 9.23 -4.43
CA LEU A 129 13.11 9.77 -5.79
C LEU A 129 12.57 11.20 -5.90
N SER A 130 11.50 11.53 -5.17
CA SER A 130 10.90 12.88 -5.16
C SER A 130 11.71 13.94 -4.40
N LYS A 131 12.79 13.52 -3.70
CA LYS A 131 13.74 14.44 -3.04
C LYS A 131 14.85 14.93 -3.98
N VAL A 132 14.97 14.34 -5.17
CA VAL A 132 15.72 14.87 -6.30
C VAL A 132 14.89 15.98 -6.95
#